data_AF-A0A975IZY2-F1
#
_entry.id   AF-A0A975IZY2-F1
#
_cell.length_a   1.000
_cell.length_b   1.000
_cell.length_c   1.000
_cell.angle_alpha   90.00
_cell.angle_beta   90.00
_cell.angle_gamma   90.00
#
_symmetry.space_group_name_H-M   'P 1'
#
loop_
_entity.id
_entity.type
_entity.pdbx_description
1 polymer ?
#
loop_
_entity_poly.entity_id
_entity_poly.type
_entity_poly.pdbx_seq_one_letter_code
_entity_poly.pdbx_strand_id
1 'polypeptide(L)'
;MLALLLAGGGYARYAYNQNQPDRIWLPLKLPEKDLQPVSKKLEEALRKPAVLSAISKELNLAARFNVPNEEAAVAELSKRMYIEVGEAFPPSDRTPAINVGVSGKRKEHALLGEISQRLQKEVSALFGIKQPASGPF
;
A
#
# COMPACT_ATOMS: atom_id res chain seq x y z
N MET A 1 -29.09 5.14 32.81
CA MET A 1 -27.64 4.83 32.93
C MET A 1 -27.18 3.61 32.11
N LEU A 2 -27.99 2.56 31.89
CA LEU A 2 -27.58 1.39 31.10
C LEU A 2 -27.35 1.64 29.60
N ALA A 3 -28.10 2.57 28.98
CA ALA A 3 -28.00 2.88 27.55
C ALA A 3 -26.65 3.53 27.15
N LEU A 4 -26.00 4.25 28.06
CA LEU A 4 -24.67 4.85 27.83
C LEU A 4 -23.54 3.80 27.85
N LEU A 5 -23.67 2.75 28.67
CA LEU A 5 -22.69 1.66 28.75
C LEU A 5 -22.76 0.73 27.53
N LEU A 6 -23.97 0.44 27.03
CA LEU A 6 -24.16 -0.34 25.80
C LEU A 6 -23.72 0.44 24.55
N ALA A 7 -24.02 1.74 24.49
CA ALA A 7 -23.52 2.62 23.43
C ALA A 7 -21.98 2.75 23.46
N GLY A 8 -21.38 2.84 24.66
CA GLY A 8 -19.93 2.88 24.84
C GLY A 8 -19.23 1.58 24.41
N GLY A 9 -19.80 0.41 24.74
CA GLY A 9 -19.26 -0.88 24.33
C GLY A 9 -19.29 -1.12 22.83
N GLY A 10 -20.39 -0.73 22.16
CA GLY A 10 -20.50 -0.79 20.70
C GLY A 10 -19.50 0.13 19.99
N TYR A 11 -19.37 1.37 20.46
CA TYR A 11 -18.40 2.33 19.92
C TYR A 11 -16.95 1.85 20.12
N ALA A 12 -16.62 1.33 21.31
CA ALA A 12 -15.29 0.79 21.59
C ALA A 12 -14.94 -0.38 20.66
N ARG A 13 -15.89 -1.31 20.43
CA ARG A 13 -15.71 -2.43 19.49
C ARG A 13 -15.54 -1.97 18.05
N TYR A 14 -16.33 -0.97 17.61
CA TYR A 14 -16.18 -0.39 16.28
C TYR A 14 -14.82 0.30 16.12
N ALA A 15 -14.43 1.17 17.06
CA ALA A 15 -13.16 1.87 17.04
C ALA A 15 -11.97 0.90 17.08
N TYR A 16 -12.08 -0.20 17.84
CA TYR A 16 -11.09 -1.28 17.85
C TYR A 16 -10.93 -1.90 16.46
N ASN A 17 -12.04 -2.33 15.82
CA ASN A 17 -12.02 -2.93 14.48
C ASN A 17 -11.44 -2.00 13.42
N GLN A 18 -11.73 -0.69 13.50
CA GLN A 18 -11.24 0.31 12.56
C GLN A 18 -9.73 0.60 12.69
N ASN A 19 -9.16 0.36 13.87
CA ASN A 19 -7.73 0.55 14.13
C ASN A 19 -6.91 -0.75 13.96
N GLN A 20 -7.53 -1.85 13.53
CA GLN A 20 -6.79 -3.07 13.22
C GLN A 20 -5.81 -2.84 12.07
N PRO A 21 -4.64 -3.51 12.09
CA PRO A 21 -3.70 -3.48 10.97
C PRO A 21 -4.35 -3.96 9.68
N ASP A 22 -4.08 -3.24 8.61
CA ASP A 22 -4.52 -3.57 7.26
C ASP A 22 -3.35 -3.40 6.29
N ARG A 23 -3.38 -4.14 5.18
CA ARG A 23 -2.34 -4.15 4.16
C ARG A 23 -2.96 -4.35 2.79
N ILE A 24 -2.57 -3.51 1.84
CA ILE A 24 -2.96 -3.67 0.44
C ILE A 24 -1.69 -3.72 -0.38
N TRP A 25 -1.58 -4.76 -1.21
CA TRP A 25 -0.48 -4.95 -2.14
C TRP A 25 -0.98 -5.40 -3.50
N LEU A 26 -0.12 -5.20 -4.48
CA LEU A 26 -0.33 -5.63 -5.84
C LEU A 26 0.79 -6.60 -6.22
N PRO A 27 0.47 -7.85 -6.60
CA PRO A 27 1.47 -8.81 -7.02
C PRO A 27 1.99 -8.47 -8.41
N LEU A 28 3.29 -8.29 -8.53
CA LEU A 28 3.98 -8.13 -9.79
C LEU A 28 4.53 -9.48 -10.24
N LYS A 29 3.91 -10.03 -11.28
CA LYS A 29 4.39 -11.24 -11.95
C LYS A 29 5.52 -10.87 -12.89
N LEU A 30 6.71 -11.39 -12.62
CA LEU A 30 7.89 -11.18 -13.45
C LEU A 30 8.34 -12.52 -14.04
N PRO A 31 8.92 -12.52 -15.27
CA PRO A 31 9.41 -13.73 -15.92
C PRO A 31 10.72 -14.26 -15.30
N GLU A 32 11.34 -13.49 -14.40
CA GLU A 32 12.60 -13.84 -13.76
C GLU A 32 12.44 -14.95 -12.72
N LYS A 33 13.36 -15.93 -12.74
CA LYS A 33 13.38 -17.05 -11.79
C LYS A 33 13.89 -16.65 -10.40
N ASP A 34 14.74 -15.62 -10.33
CA ASP A 34 15.22 -15.05 -9.07
C ASP A 34 14.71 -13.62 -8.90
N LEU A 35 13.75 -13.46 -7.99
CA LEU A 35 13.05 -12.19 -7.75
C LEU A 35 13.75 -11.32 -6.70
N GLN A 36 14.71 -11.86 -5.94
CA GLN A 36 15.43 -11.11 -4.90
C GLN A 36 16.30 -9.95 -5.42
N PRO A 37 17.09 -10.09 -6.50
CA PRO A 37 17.84 -8.95 -7.03
C PRO A 37 16.90 -7.88 -7.62
N VAL A 38 15.76 -8.32 -8.14
CA VAL A 38 14.76 -7.42 -8.74
C VAL A 38 14.01 -6.65 -7.67
N SER A 39 13.65 -7.31 -6.56
CA SER A 39 12.97 -6.66 -5.44
C SER A 39 13.83 -5.56 -4.82
N LYS A 40 15.14 -5.80 -4.66
CA LYS A 40 16.09 -4.80 -4.18
C LYS A 40 16.21 -3.61 -5.12
N LYS A 41 16.37 -3.85 -6.43
CA LYS A 41 16.39 -2.77 -7.43
C LYS A 41 15.10 -1.96 -7.43
N LEU A 42 13.96 -2.64 -7.28
CA LEU A 42 12.66 -1.99 -7.21
C LEU A 42 12.52 -1.15 -5.94
N GLU A 43 13.01 -1.66 -4.80
CA GLU A 43 13.06 -0.92 -3.55
C GLU A 43 13.92 0.34 -3.66
N GLU A 44 15.11 0.23 -4.21
CA GLU A 44 15.99 1.38 -4.46
C GLU A 44 15.34 2.41 -5.40
N ALA A 45 14.60 1.96 -6.42
CA ALA A 45 13.94 2.84 -7.37
C ALA A 45 12.73 3.56 -6.77
N LEU A 46 11.87 2.84 -6.04
CA LEU A 46 10.64 3.38 -5.45
C LEU A 46 10.91 4.22 -4.21
N ARG A 47 11.95 3.92 -3.43
CA ARG A 47 12.34 4.72 -2.26
C ARG A 47 13.03 6.04 -2.61
N LYS A 48 13.23 6.35 -3.90
CA LYS A 48 13.78 7.64 -4.31
C LYS A 48 12.87 8.78 -3.80
N PRO A 49 13.43 9.82 -3.15
CA PRO A 49 12.64 10.92 -2.61
C PRO A 49 11.75 11.60 -3.66
N ALA A 50 12.21 11.68 -4.91
CA ALA A 50 11.45 12.25 -6.02
C ALA A 50 10.15 11.47 -6.32
N VAL A 51 10.19 10.13 -6.27
CA VAL A 51 9.03 9.27 -6.53
C VAL A 51 8.04 9.38 -5.37
N LEU A 52 8.53 9.27 -4.14
CA LEU A 52 7.67 9.35 -2.95
C LEU A 52 7.03 10.75 -2.79
N SER A 53 7.77 11.82 -3.08
CA SER A 53 7.23 13.19 -3.09
C SER A 53 6.16 13.37 -4.16
N ALA A 54 6.37 12.85 -5.38
CA ALA A 54 5.37 12.90 -6.43
C ALA A 54 4.06 12.22 -6.01
N ILE A 55 4.14 11.01 -5.44
CA ILE A 55 2.98 10.27 -4.91
C ILE A 55 2.32 11.05 -3.77
N SER A 56 3.12 11.59 -2.85
CA SER A 56 2.63 12.38 -1.72
C SER A 56 1.83 13.61 -2.15
N LYS A 57 2.33 14.35 -3.14
CA LYS A 57 1.66 15.53 -3.71
C LYS A 57 0.37 15.18 -4.43
N GLU A 58 0.41 14.18 -5.31
CA GLU A 58 -0.73 13.79 -6.14
C GLU A 58 -1.92 13.32 -5.29
N LEU A 59 -1.65 12.54 -4.24
CA LEU A 59 -2.69 11.99 -3.36
C LEU A 59 -2.98 12.87 -2.14
N ASN A 60 -2.32 14.04 -2.04
CA ASN A 60 -2.41 14.95 -0.90
C ASN A 60 -2.21 14.22 0.45
N LEU A 61 -1.14 13.42 0.55
CA LEU A 61 -0.93 12.51 1.69
C LEU A 61 -0.72 13.25 3.02
N ALA A 62 -0.24 14.48 3.01
CA ALA A 62 -0.08 15.27 4.23
C ALA A 62 -1.42 15.45 4.97
N ALA A 63 -2.48 15.83 4.24
CA ALA A 63 -3.81 15.95 4.79
C ALA A 63 -4.40 14.57 5.16
N ARG A 64 -4.21 13.56 4.31
CA ARG A 64 -4.78 12.21 4.51
C ARG A 64 -4.15 11.46 5.69
N PHE A 65 -2.85 11.63 5.92
CA PHE A 65 -2.14 11.08 7.08
C PHE A 65 -2.22 11.97 8.32
N ASN A 66 -2.80 13.17 8.20
CA ASN A 66 -2.89 14.16 9.27
C ASN A 66 -1.51 14.53 9.84
N VAL A 67 -0.57 14.83 8.94
CA VAL A 67 0.81 15.24 9.26
C VAL A 67 1.05 16.69 8.80
N PRO A 68 1.98 17.43 9.44
CA PRO A 68 2.06 18.89 9.27
C PRO A 68 2.61 19.34 7.92
N ASN A 69 3.45 18.53 7.27
CA ASN A 69 4.09 18.89 6.00
C ASN A 69 4.28 17.67 5.09
N GLU A 70 4.65 17.94 3.84
CA GLU A 70 4.84 16.90 2.83
C GLU A 70 6.02 15.97 3.17
N GLU A 71 7.09 16.48 3.76
CA GLU A 71 8.26 15.69 4.15
C GLU A 71 7.88 14.61 5.19
N ALA A 72 7.04 14.97 6.16
CA ALA A 72 6.49 14.04 7.14
C ALA A 72 5.59 12.99 6.47
N ALA A 73 4.83 13.38 5.44
CA ALA A 73 4.00 12.44 4.69
C ALA A 73 4.84 11.45 3.87
N VAL A 74 5.93 11.91 3.25
CA VAL A 74 6.90 11.06 2.53
C VAL A 74 7.59 10.09 3.49
N ALA A 75 8.02 10.56 4.66
CA ALA A 75 8.62 9.71 5.68
C ALA A 75 7.63 8.64 6.17
N GLU A 76 6.36 9.00 6.37
CA GLU A 76 5.32 8.07 6.77
C GLU A 76 5.00 7.05 5.67
N LEU A 77 4.91 7.49 4.41
CA LEU A 77 4.73 6.62 3.25
C LEU A 77 5.89 5.61 3.15
N SER A 78 7.14 6.07 3.28
CA SER A 78 8.34 5.23 3.22
C SER A 78 8.38 4.15 4.32
N LYS A 79 7.87 4.48 5.52
CA LYS A 79 7.75 3.51 6.63
C LYS A 79 6.67 2.46 6.38
N ARG A 80 5.55 2.87 5.78
CA ARG A 80 4.38 2.01 5.55
C ARG A 80 4.51 1.14 4.31
N MET A 81 5.32 1.56 3.35
CA MET A 81 5.60 0.85 2.11
C MET A 81 6.45 -0.40 2.39
N TYR A 82 6.07 -1.50 1.75
CA TYR A 82 6.82 -2.75 1.78
C TYR A 82 6.93 -3.33 0.38
N ILE A 83 8.03 -4.05 0.15
CA ILE A 83 8.34 -4.75 -1.08
C ILE A 83 8.84 -6.13 -0.67
N GLU A 84 8.04 -7.15 -0.91
CA GLU A 84 8.32 -8.51 -0.43
C GLU A 84 8.25 -9.49 -1.59
N VAL A 85 9.20 -10.43 -1.65
CA VAL A 85 9.10 -11.57 -2.56
C VAL A 85 8.13 -12.56 -1.92
N GLY A 86 7.07 -12.91 -2.63
CA GLY A 86 6.06 -13.84 -2.18
C GLY A 86 5.41 -14.57 -3.34
N GLU A 87 4.14 -14.91 -3.14
CA GLU A 87 3.33 -15.58 -4.15
C GLU A 87 2.16 -14.67 -4.55
N ALA A 88 1.88 -14.65 -5.85
CA ALA A 88 0.58 -14.21 -6.33
C ALA A 88 -0.41 -15.37 -6.14
N PHE A 89 -1.63 -15.04 -5.70
CA PHE A 89 -2.74 -16.00 -5.59
C PHE A 89 -3.81 -15.76 -6.67
N PRO A 90 -3.49 -15.84 -7.98
CA PRO A 90 -4.52 -15.93 -8.98
C PRO A 90 -5.28 -17.27 -8.83
N PRO A 91 -6.54 -17.37 -9.29
CA PRO A 91 -7.35 -18.58 -9.18
C PRO A 91 -6.72 -19.84 -9.80
N SER A 92 -5.74 -19.68 -10.69
CA SER A 92 -5.22 -20.74 -11.54
C SER A 92 -3.94 -21.42 -11.05
N ASP A 93 -3.04 -20.72 -10.33
CA ASP A 93 -1.79 -21.31 -9.83
C ASP A 93 -0.97 -20.34 -8.94
N ARG A 94 -0.21 -20.88 -7.98
CA ARG A 94 0.77 -20.09 -7.19
C ARG A 94 1.96 -19.73 -8.07
N THR A 95 2.14 -18.44 -8.34
CA THR A 95 3.28 -17.95 -9.12
C THR A 95 4.14 -17.05 -8.22
N PRO A 96 5.48 -17.23 -8.20
CA PRO A 96 6.36 -16.27 -7.55
C PRO A 96 6.10 -14.85 -8.05
N ALA A 97 5.96 -13.91 -7.13
CA ALA A 97 5.68 -12.51 -7.43
C ALA A 97 6.35 -11.57 -6.44
N ILE A 98 6.56 -10.33 -6.85
CA ILE A 98 6.98 -9.26 -5.94
C ILE A 98 5.73 -8.51 -5.50
N ASN A 99 5.43 -8.56 -4.22
CA ASN A 99 4.32 -7.85 -3.61
C ASN A 99 4.78 -6.45 -3.23
N VAL A 100 4.28 -5.43 -3.93
CA VAL A 100 4.50 -4.02 -3.61
C VAL A 100 3.22 -3.47 -3.02
N GLY A 101 3.31 -2.87 -1.84
CA GLY A 101 2.12 -2.38 -1.16
C GLY A 101 2.41 -1.40 -0.04
N VAL A 102 1.32 -1.02 0.63
CA VAL A 102 1.35 -0.17 1.81
C VAL A 102 0.54 -0.79 2.93
N SER A 103 1.03 -0.59 4.14
CA SER A 103 0.38 -0.99 5.38
C SER A 103 -0.25 0.22 6.09
N GLY A 104 -1.30 -0.03 6.84
CA GLY A 104 -2.00 1.01 7.60
C GLY A 104 -3.06 0.42 8.50
N LYS A 105 -4.13 1.19 8.70
CA LYS A 105 -5.28 0.75 9.49
C LYS A 105 -6.47 0.45 8.59
N ARG A 106 -7.40 -0.39 9.06
CA ARG A 106 -8.60 -0.75 8.30
C ARG A 106 -9.45 0.45 7.86
N LYS A 107 -9.53 1.49 8.68
CA LYS A 107 -10.22 2.75 8.30
C LYS A 107 -9.56 3.49 7.12
N GLU A 108 -8.30 3.18 6.84
CA GLU A 108 -7.49 3.77 5.77
C GLU A 108 -7.54 2.90 4.50
N HIS A 109 -8.31 1.80 4.46
CA HIS A 109 -8.32 0.83 3.38
C HIS A 109 -8.44 1.46 1.98
N ALA A 110 -9.40 2.38 1.80
CA ALA A 110 -9.58 3.08 0.52
C ALA A 110 -8.33 3.88 0.11
N LEU A 111 -7.71 4.59 1.07
CA LEU A 111 -6.47 5.33 0.85
C LEU A 111 -5.29 4.39 0.53
N LEU A 112 -5.18 3.26 1.24
CA LEU A 112 -4.18 2.24 0.94
C LEU A 112 -4.35 1.71 -0.49
N GLY A 113 -5.60 1.58 -0.96
CA GLY A 113 -5.92 1.16 -2.33
C GLY A 113 -5.44 2.19 -3.35
N GLU A 114 -5.74 3.47 -3.14
CA GLU A 114 -5.27 4.57 -3.99
C GLU A 114 -3.74 4.63 -4.07
N ILE A 115 -3.06 4.53 -2.92
CA ILE A 115 -1.60 4.54 -2.85
C ILE A 115 -1.01 3.33 -3.59
N SER A 116 -1.55 2.13 -3.35
CA SER A 116 -1.08 0.91 -4.01
C SER A 116 -1.27 0.96 -5.53
N GLN A 117 -2.42 1.43 -6.02
CA GLN A 117 -2.63 1.65 -7.46
C GLN A 117 -1.62 2.63 -8.05
N ARG A 118 -1.31 3.71 -7.33
CA ARG A 118 -0.33 4.70 -7.79
C ARG A 118 1.10 4.14 -7.81
N LEU A 119 1.49 3.37 -6.79
CA LEU A 119 2.75 2.65 -6.74
C LEU A 119 2.86 1.65 -7.90
N GLN A 120 1.78 0.95 -8.23
CA GLN A 120 1.75 0.05 -9.38
C GLN A 120 2.00 0.77 -10.70
N LYS A 121 1.48 2.00 -10.88
CA LYS A 121 1.79 2.83 -12.06
C LYS A 121 3.28 3.15 -12.15
N GLU A 122 3.93 3.52 -11.05
CA GLU A 122 5.38 3.73 -11.02
C GLU A 122 6.14 2.46 -11.40
N VAL A 123 5.78 1.32 -10.79
CA VAL A 123 6.47 0.05 -11.09
C VAL A 123 6.29 -0.35 -12.56
N SER A 124 5.07 -0.18 -13.08
CA SER A 124 4.77 -0.51 -14.48
C SER A 124 5.58 0.36 -15.45
N ALA A 125 5.73 1.65 -15.15
CA ALA A 125 6.55 2.57 -15.92
C ALA A 125 8.04 2.19 -15.86
N LEU A 126 8.55 1.80 -14.68
CA LEU A 126 9.95 1.40 -14.49
C LEU A 126 10.32 0.12 -15.27
N PHE A 127 9.40 -0.84 -15.37
CA PHE A 127 9.64 -2.13 -16.02
C PHE A 127 9.08 -2.22 -17.45
N GLY A 128 8.45 -1.15 -17.96
CA GLY A 128 7.79 -1.16 -19.27
C GLY A 128 6.66 -2.19 -19.38
N ILE A 129 6.07 -2.60 -18.24
CA ILE A 129 5.02 -3.61 -18.21
C ILE A 129 3.69 -2.94 -18.55
N LYS A 130 2.99 -3.46 -19.56
CA LYS A 130 1.64 -3.02 -19.91
C LYS A 130 0.68 -3.50 -18.83
N GLN A 131 0.09 -2.56 -18.09
CA GLN A 131 -0.83 -2.88 -16.99
C GLN A 131 -2.03 -3.71 -17.50
N PRO A 132 -2.39 -4.85 -16.86
CA PRO A 132 -3.74 -5.35 -16.95
C PRO A 132 -4.65 -4.32 -16.26
N ALA A 133 -5.75 -3.94 -16.91
CA ALA A 133 -6.72 -3.01 -16.34
C ALA A 133 -7.12 -3.50 -14.94
N SER A 134 -6.75 -2.75 -13.91
CA SER A 134 -7.05 -3.08 -12.53
C SER A 134 -8.56 -3.12 -12.34
N GLY A 135 -9.11 -4.29 -12.00
CA GLY A 135 -10.47 -4.41 -11.47
C GLY A 135 -10.56 -3.70 -10.11
N PRO A 136 -11.77 -3.30 -9.67
CA PRO A 136 -11.94 -2.59 -8.41
C PRO A 136 -11.49 -3.45 -7.24
N PHE A 137 -10.55 -2.91 -6.45
CA PHE A 137 -10.23 -3.40 -5.11
C PHE A 137 -11.20 -2.78 -4.10
#